data_AF-A0AAP3E1V8-F1
#
_entry.id   AF-A0AAP3E1V8-F1
#
_cell.length_a   1.000
_cell.length_b   1.000
_cell.length_c   1.000
_cell.angle_alpha   90.00
_cell.angle_beta   90.00
_cell.angle_gamma   90.00
#
_symmetry.space_group_name_H-M   'P 1'
#
loop_
_entity.id
_entity.type
_entity.pdbx_description
1 polymer ?
#
loop_
_entity_poly.entity_id
_entity_poly.type
_entity_poly.pdbx_seq_one_letter_code
_entity_poly.pdbx_strand_id
1 'polypeptide(L)' 'MNPAGILIFIFGLSIVVFPEKLVRVFFLGMLKEGALSGSGKLFYRLIGSFFMFLGVGVTVSI' A
#
# COMPACT_ATOMS: atom_id res chain seq x y z
N MET A 1 10.53 8.72 -18.45
CA MET A 1 9.50 7.90 -17.75
C MET A 1 10.09 6.59 -17.19
N ASN A 2 9.97 6.36 -15.88
CA ASN A 2 10.43 5.13 -15.21
C ASN A 2 9.28 4.12 -14.98
N PRO A 3 9.32 2.91 -15.57
CA PRO A 3 8.28 1.89 -15.32
C PRO A 3 8.27 1.38 -13.86
N ALA A 4 9.38 1.49 -13.13
CA ALA A 4 9.41 1.12 -11.72
C ALA A 4 8.48 2.01 -10.87
N GLY A 5 8.30 3.28 -11.26
CA GLY A 5 7.39 4.19 -10.57
C GLY A 5 5.93 3.75 -10.67
N ILE A 6 5.54 3.13 -11.80
CA ILE A 6 4.19 2.58 -12.00
C ILE A 6 3.95 1.41 -11.04
N LEU A 7 4.95 0.53 -10.87
CA LEU A 7 4.85 -0.60 -9.94
C LEU A 7 4.71 -0.12 -8.49
N ILE A 8 5.49 0.88 -8.10
CA ILE A 8 5.42 1.49 -6.77
C ILE A 8 4.04 2.14 -6.55
N PHE A 9 3.49 2.81 -7.57
CA PHE A 9 2.17 3.42 -7.49
C PHE A 9 1.08 2.37 -7.27
N ILE A 10 1.07 1.29 -8.07
CA ILE A 10 0.08 0.22 -7.95
C ILE A 10 0.19 -0.48 -6.58
N PHE A 11 1.42 -0.68 -6.10
CA PHE A 11 1.65 -1.21 -4.77
C PHE A 11 1.06 -0.31 -3.68
N GLY A 12 1.36 0.99 -3.72
CA GLY A 12 0.80 1.98 -2.81
C GLY A 12 -0.73 2.01 -2.84
N LEU A 13 -1.32 2.03 -4.05
CA LEU A 13 -2.77 2.02 -4.26
C LEU A 13 -3.41 0.77 -3.64
N SER A 14 -2.79 -0.39 -3.82
CA SER A 14 -3.27 -1.64 -3.25
C SER A 14 -3.32 -1.58 -1.72
N ILE A 15 -2.31 -0.97 -1.08
CA ILE A 15 -2.28 -0.76 0.38
C ILE A 15 -3.38 0.20 0.83
N VAL A 16 -3.66 1.28 0.08
CA VAL A 16 -4.73 2.23 0.44
C VAL A 16 -6.11 1.58 0.37
N VAL A 17 -6.37 0.85 -0.72
CA VAL A 17 -7.69 0.26 -0.99
C VAL A 17 -7.93 -0.98 -0.13
N PHE A 18 -6.93 -1.83 0.05
CA PHE A 18 -7.06 -3.13 0.71
C PHE A 18 -5.98 -3.38 1.78
N PRO A 19 -5.81 -2.49 2.78
CA PRO A 19 -4.73 -2.59 3.76
C PRO A 19 -4.78 -3.91 4.54
N GLU A 20 -5.99 -4.29 4.96
CA GLU A 20 -6.20 -5.49 5.77
C GLU A 20 -5.94 -6.79 4.99
N LYS A 21 -6.38 -6.86 3.73
CA LYS A 21 -6.15 -8.03 2.87
C LYS A 21 -4.66 -8.21 2.60
N LEU A 22 -3.96 -7.12 2.29
CA LEU A 22 -2.51 -7.16 2.03
C LEU A 22 -1.74 -7.60 3.26
N VAL A 23 -1.99 -7.00 4.42
CA VAL A 23 -1.35 -7.39 5.68
C VAL A 23 -1.63 -8.88 5.94
N ARG A 24 -2.87 -9.35 5.76
CA ARG A 24 -3.18 -10.78 5.87
C ARG A 24 -2.32 -11.66 4.97
N VAL A 25 -2.15 -11.29 3.71
CA VAL A 25 -1.32 -12.03 2.74
C VAL A 25 0.14 -12.09 3.20
N PHE A 26 0.69 -10.97 3.69
CA PHE A 26 2.05 -10.93 4.23
C PHE A 26 2.24 -11.81 5.48
N PHE A 27 1.19 -11.97 6.29
CA PHE A 27 1.17 -12.86 7.44
C PHE A 27 0.61 -14.26 7.10
N LEU A 28 0.66 -14.69 5.84
CA LEU A 28 0.24 -16.01 5.38
C LEU A 28 -1.20 -16.39 5.79
N GLY A 29 -2.09 -15.40 5.89
CA GLY A 29 -3.48 -15.58 6.31
C GLY A 29 -3.68 -15.88 7.79
N MET A 30 -2.63 -15.85 8.63
CA MET A 30 -2.71 -16.16 10.06
C MET A 30 -3.53 -15.14 10.87
N LEU A 31 -3.67 -13.92 10.34
CA LEU A 31 -4.45 -12.87 11.00
C LEU A 31 -5.95 -13.12 10.83
N LYS A 32 -6.74 -12.84 11.87
CA LYS A 32 -8.21 -12.87 11.78
C LYS A 32 -8.74 -11.63 11.06
N GLU A 33 -9.92 -11.75 10.48
CA GLU A 33 -10.68 -10.61 9.99
C GLU A 33 -11.01 -9.69 11.18
N GLY A 34 -10.81 -8.39 11.01
CA GLY A 34 -10.90 -7.41 12.08
C GLY A 34 -9.67 -7.33 12.99
N ALA A 35 -8.57 -8.02 12.68
CA ALA A 35 -7.32 -7.93 13.48
C ALA A 35 -6.73 -6.52 13.47
N LEU A 36 -7.06 -5.73 12.45
CA LEU A 36 -6.60 -4.36 12.30
C LEU A 36 -7.62 -3.38 12.89
N SER A 37 -7.20 -2.66 13.92
CA SER A 37 -7.98 -1.56 14.50
C SER A 37 -8.21 -0.44 13.46
N GLY A 38 -9.20 0.43 13.71
CA GLY A 38 -9.47 1.57 12.83
C GLY A 38 -8.26 2.48 12.63
N SER A 39 -7.47 2.72 13.69
CA SER A 39 -6.22 3.48 13.62
C SER A 39 -5.12 2.75 12.82
N GLY A 40 -5.02 1.42 12.96
CA GLY A 40 -4.11 0.63 12.15
C GLY A 40 -4.45 0.71 10.66
N LYS A 41 -5.74 0.64 10.30
CA LYS A 41 -6.18 0.77 8.90
C LYS A 41 -5.80 2.15 8.35
N LEU A 42 -5.97 3.20 9.15
CA LEU A 42 -5.57 4.55 8.78
C LEU A 42 -4.05 4.66 8.59
N PHE A 43 -3.26 4.08 9.48
CA PHE A 43 -1.79 4.07 9.38
C PHE A 43 -1.32 3.40 8.08
N TYR A 44 -1.83 2.22 7.75
CA TYR A 44 -1.48 1.56 6.49
C TYR A 44 -1.95 2.36 5.28
N ARG A 45 -3.12 2.99 5.33
CA ARG A 45 -3.57 3.88 4.25
C ARG A 45 -2.61 5.05 4.03
N LEU A 46 -2.10 5.68 5.10
CA LEU A 46 -1.11 6.75 4.98
C LEU A 46 0.19 6.26 4.35
N ILE A 47 0.67 5.08 4.73
CA ILE A 47 1.83 4.43 4.11
C ILE A 47 1.56 4.17 2.62
N GLY A 48 0.40 3.61 2.29
CA GLY A 48 0.00 3.37 0.90
C GLY A 48 -0.02 4.65 0.07
N SER A 49 -0.59 5.73 0.62
CA SER A 49 -0.61 7.04 -0.03
C SER A 49 0.80 7.59 -0.24
N PHE A 50 1.70 7.45 0.73
CA PHE A 50 3.11 7.83 0.56
C PHE A 50 3.76 7.10 -0.62
N PHE A 51 3.57 5.78 -0.72
CA PHE A 51 4.09 5.01 -1.86
C PHE A 51 3.43 5.40 -3.19
N MET A 52 2.13 5.74 -3.21
CA MET A 52 1.49 6.27 -4.41
C MET A 52 2.20 7.54 -4.89
N PHE A 53 2.38 8.53 -4.02
CA PHE A 53 3.05 9.79 -4.38
C PHE A 53 4.51 9.59 -4.79
N LEU A 54 5.22 8.70 -4.10
CA LEU A 54 6.59 8.33 -4.46
C LEU A 54 6.63 7.66 -5.83
N GLY A 55 5.69 6.77 -6.13
CA GLY A 55 5.55 6.12 -7.43
C GLY A 55 5.30 7.12 -8.56
N VAL A 56 4.44 8.12 -8.34
CA VAL A 56 4.27 9.22 -9.29
C VAL A 56 5.60 9.95 -9.49
N GLY A 57 6.25 10.36 -8.41
CA GLY A 57 7.54 11.06 -8.43
C GLY A 57 8.59 10.29 -9.24
N VAL A 58 8.77 9.00 -8.95
CA VAL A 58 9.71 8.12 -9.67
C VAL A 58 9.34 7.95 -11.14
N THR A 59 8.05 7.89 -11.47
CA THR A 59 7.59 7.76 -12.86
C THR A 59 7.98 8.99 -13.68
N VAL A 60 7.84 10.20 -13.10
CA VAL A 60 8.13 11.48 -13.77
C VAL A 60 9.58 11.95 -13.67
N SER A 61 10.38 11.43 -12.73
CA SER A 61 11.78 11.86 -12.52
C SER A 61 12.80 11.20 -13.47
N ILE A 62 12.39 10.96 -14.72
CA ILE A 62 13.28 10.59 -15.85
C ILE A 62 12.93 11.45 -17.05
#